data_AF-A0A183BGL9-F1
#
_entry.id   AF-A0A183BGL9-F1
#
_cell.length_a   1.000
_cell.length_b   1.000
_cell.length_c   1.000
_cell.angle_alpha   90.00
_cell.angle_beta   90.00
_cell.angle_gamma   90.00
#
_symmetry.space_group_name_H-M   'P 1'
#
loop_
_entity.id
_entity.type
_entity.pdbx_description
1 polymer ?
#
loop_
_entity_poly.entity_id
_entity_poly.type
_entity_poly.pdbx_seq_one_letter_code
_entity_poly.pdbx_strand_id
1 'polypeptide(L)'
;LNAERLQVLPGRSTLWSKQEDEALLRLATELAPSCRIRRALYARLGGHFSNRSEEAIRKRLQLLRWSPDGALGARLLREGEQSPTQAILSESIVDDERESALWVGAMQSAIVDSLASVEDEELNTARLCQLVRDWREGLLDLRSVQLVFEQLTAETFPHVWRPSTFKYRAGAAVKTKRQIRRAQFAQVQKLYATRRKDCADTVLSGDWRAAHESSLRRPTSLGEFWSQVFDQPSMPDPRPVEAGPPKWSVLVPIAAHEVTEALKQMGQTAPGLDRVTTADLLRKNQEGLAQFLNT
;
A
#
# COMPACT_ATOMS: atom_id res chain seq x y z
N LEU A 1 -24.60 -58.37 0.69
CA LEU A 1 -25.07 -57.27 -0.20
C LEU A 1 -24.97 -55.85 0.39
N ASN A 2 -24.22 -55.59 1.48
CA ASN A 2 -23.95 -54.22 1.97
C ASN A 2 -22.48 -53.99 2.39
N ALA A 3 -21.56 -54.91 2.07
CA ALA A 3 -20.13 -54.76 2.37
C ALA A 3 -19.31 -54.23 1.16
N GLU A 4 -19.80 -54.45 -0.06
CA GLU A 4 -19.12 -54.04 -1.30
C GLU A 4 -19.44 -52.59 -1.73
N ARG A 5 -20.38 -51.92 -1.06
CA ARG A 5 -20.69 -50.49 -1.29
C ARG A 5 -19.85 -49.53 -0.44
N LEU A 6 -19.00 -50.05 0.46
CA LEU A 6 -18.16 -49.24 1.34
C LEU A 6 -16.72 -49.04 0.83
N GLN A 7 -16.37 -49.59 -0.34
CA GLN A 7 -15.04 -49.41 -0.96
C GLN A 7 -15.00 -48.36 -2.08
N VAL A 8 -16.06 -47.56 -2.22
CA VAL A 8 -16.06 -46.38 -3.10
C VAL A 8 -16.41 -45.16 -2.27
N LEU A 9 -15.46 -44.65 -1.49
CA LEU A 9 -15.56 -43.32 -0.90
C LEU A 9 -14.25 -42.54 -1.13
N PRO A 10 -14.34 -41.28 -1.60
CA PRO A 10 -13.18 -40.46 -1.90
C PRO A 10 -12.45 -40.10 -0.60
N GLY A 11 -11.13 -39.84 -0.72
CA GLY A 11 -10.28 -39.46 0.41
C GLY A 11 -10.86 -38.31 1.24
N ARG A 12 -10.47 -38.25 2.53
CA ARG A 12 -10.82 -37.25 3.55
C ARG A 12 -11.62 -36.06 2.99
N SER A 13 -12.93 -36.23 2.88
CA SER A 13 -13.82 -35.18 2.38
C SER A 13 -13.76 -33.98 3.34
N THR A 14 -13.60 -32.77 2.83
CA THR A 14 -13.69 -31.51 3.58
C THR A 14 -15.14 -31.04 3.77
N LEU A 15 -16.09 -31.65 3.07
CA LEU A 15 -17.49 -31.24 3.03
C LEU A 15 -18.30 -32.05 4.05
N TRP A 16 -19.02 -31.36 4.93
CA TRP A 16 -19.97 -31.94 5.87
C TRP A 16 -21.35 -32.01 5.22
N SER A 17 -21.98 -33.18 5.22
CA SER A 17 -23.36 -33.31 4.78
C SER A 17 -24.33 -32.89 5.88
N LYS A 18 -25.55 -32.46 5.51
CA LYS A 18 -26.60 -32.11 6.48
C LYS A 18 -26.95 -33.29 7.40
N GLN A 19 -26.91 -34.51 6.88
CA GLN A 19 -27.17 -35.73 7.66
C GLN A 19 -26.05 -36.01 8.68
N GLU A 20 -24.79 -35.71 8.34
CA GLU A 20 -23.66 -35.81 9.26
C GLU A 20 -23.75 -34.75 10.37
N ASP A 21 -24.17 -33.53 10.05
CA ASP A 21 -24.37 -32.45 11.03
C ASP A 21 -25.47 -32.82 12.05
N GLU A 22 -26.60 -33.35 11.58
CA GLU A 22 -27.70 -33.79 12.45
C GLU A 22 -27.32 -35.00 13.31
N ALA A 23 -26.54 -35.94 12.78
CA ALA A 23 -26.00 -37.05 13.56
C ALA A 23 -24.99 -36.55 14.62
N LEU A 24 -24.15 -35.60 14.26
CA LEU A 24 -23.15 -35.00 15.14
C LEU A 24 -23.80 -34.25 16.31
N LEU A 25 -24.84 -33.45 16.07
CA LEU A 25 -25.55 -32.71 17.12
C LEU A 25 -26.28 -33.64 18.10
N ARG A 26 -26.93 -34.69 17.59
CA ARG A 26 -27.62 -35.69 18.43
C ARG A 26 -26.64 -36.41 19.34
N LEU A 27 -25.57 -36.98 18.78
CA LEU A 27 -24.54 -37.69 19.53
C LEU A 27 -23.79 -36.78 20.52
N ALA A 28 -23.51 -35.54 20.13
CA ALA A 28 -22.88 -34.58 21.04
C ALA A 28 -23.79 -34.29 22.25
N THR A 29 -25.10 -34.15 22.04
CA THR A 29 -26.08 -33.90 23.10
C THR A 29 -26.27 -35.12 24.02
N GLU A 30 -26.29 -36.33 23.46
CA GLU A 30 -26.39 -37.58 24.23
C GLU A 30 -25.13 -37.87 25.05
N LEU A 31 -23.94 -37.62 24.48
CA LEU A 31 -22.67 -37.93 25.13
C LEU A 31 -22.17 -36.82 26.08
N ALA A 32 -22.66 -35.59 25.93
CA ALA A 32 -22.32 -34.44 26.77
C ALA A 32 -22.42 -34.72 28.29
N PRO A 33 -23.52 -35.28 28.83
CA PRO A 33 -23.62 -35.54 30.27
C PRO A 33 -22.67 -36.64 30.77
N SER A 34 -22.22 -37.53 29.88
CA SER A 34 -21.32 -38.63 30.22
C SER A 34 -19.83 -38.25 30.20
N CYS A 35 -19.48 -37.09 29.65
CA CYS A 35 -18.09 -36.66 29.44
C CYS A 35 -17.72 -35.52 30.40
N ARG A 36 -16.66 -35.71 31.19
CA ARG A 36 -16.18 -34.68 32.13
C ARG A 36 -15.36 -33.56 31.46
N ILE A 37 -14.74 -33.83 30.30
CA ILE A 37 -13.81 -32.92 29.62
C ILE A 37 -14.10 -32.90 28.11
N ARG A 38 -13.96 -31.74 27.43
CA ARG A 38 -14.19 -31.58 25.98
C ARG A 38 -13.36 -32.54 25.13
N ARG A 39 -12.11 -32.79 25.50
CA ARG A 39 -11.25 -33.75 24.78
C ARG A 39 -11.81 -35.17 24.81
N ALA A 40 -12.38 -35.60 25.94
CA ALA A 40 -13.01 -36.92 26.05
C ALA A 40 -14.30 -37.03 25.21
N LEU A 41 -15.05 -35.92 25.09
CA LEU A 41 -16.20 -35.83 24.19
C LEU A 41 -15.76 -35.98 22.72
N TYR A 42 -14.74 -35.24 22.29
CA TYR A 42 -14.26 -35.29 20.91
C TYR A 42 -13.62 -36.63 20.55
N ALA A 43 -12.89 -37.25 21.47
CA ALA A 43 -12.34 -38.59 21.27
C ALA A 43 -13.44 -39.65 21.11
N ARG A 44 -14.50 -39.59 21.94
CA ARG A 44 -15.66 -40.49 21.79
C ARG A 44 -16.42 -40.25 20.49
N LEU A 45 -16.64 -38.99 20.11
CA LEU A 45 -17.25 -38.65 18.82
C LEU A 45 -16.38 -39.12 17.65
N GLY A 46 -15.05 -39.03 17.75
CA GLY A 46 -14.11 -39.56 16.77
C GLY A 46 -14.26 -41.07 16.53
N GLY A 47 -14.59 -41.83 17.58
CA GLY A 47 -14.90 -43.26 17.47
C GLY A 47 -16.14 -43.58 16.63
N HIS A 48 -17.11 -42.66 16.54
CA HIS A 48 -18.31 -42.82 15.72
C HIS A 48 -18.15 -42.27 14.29
N PHE A 49 -17.19 -41.37 14.07
CA PHE A 49 -16.88 -40.77 12.77
C PHE A 49 -15.47 -41.17 12.31
N SER A 50 -15.29 -42.42 11.87
CA SER A 50 -13.99 -42.97 11.43
C SER A 50 -13.32 -42.17 10.29
N ASN A 51 -14.09 -41.36 9.56
CA ASN A 51 -13.62 -40.56 8.43
C ASN A 51 -13.25 -39.11 8.83
N ARG A 52 -13.39 -38.71 10.10
CA ARG A 52 -13.19 -37.33 10.58
C ARG A 52 -12.22 -37.30 11.77
N SER A 53 -11.29 -36.34 11.78
CA SER A 53 -10.41 -36.13 12.93
C SER A 53 -11.16 -35.44 14.07
N GLU A 54 -10.69 -35.63 15.31
CA GLU A 54 -11.24 -34.97 16.50
C GLU A 54 -11.27 -33.44 16.36
N GLU A 55 -10.28 -32.88 15.67
CA GLU A 55 -10.20 -31.45 15.37
C GLU A 55 -11.25 -30.97 14.36
N ALA A 56 -11.54 -31.79 13.35
CA ALA A 56 -12.59 -31.48 12.37
C ALA A 56 -13.97 -31.48 13.05
N ILE A 57 -14.20 -32.43 13.95
CA ILE A 57 -15.42 -32.53 14.76
C ILE A 57 -15.54 -31.31 15.69
N ARG A 58 -14.45 -30.92 16.36
CA ARG A 58 -14.41 -29.71 17.21
C ARG A 58 -14.76 -28.46 16.42
N LYS A 59 -14.10 -28.23 15.27
CA LYS A 59 -14.35 -27.06 14.41
C LYS A 59 -15.78 -27.03 13.89
N ARG A 60 -16.36 -28.19 13.54
CA ARG A 60 -17.74 -28.25 13.06
C ARG A 60 -18.75 -27.97 14.16
N LEU A 61 -18.58 -28.50 15.37
CA LEU A 61 -19.44 -28.19 16.51
C LEU A 61 -19.42 -26.70 16.88
N GLN A 62 -18.27 -26.04 16.76
CA GLN A 62 -18.17 -24.58 16.91
C GLN A 62 -18.96 -23.83 15.83
N LEU A 63 -18.88 -24.25 14.56
CA LEU A 63 -19.65 -23.66 13.47
C LEU A 63 -21.15 -23.87 13.61
N LEU A 64 -21.58 -25.03 14.11
CA LEU A 64 -23.00 -25.33 14.40
C LEU A 64 -23.50 -24.66 15.68
N ARG A 65 -22.65 -23.87 16.36
CA ARG A 65 -22.95 -23.18 17.64
C ARG A 65 -23.53 -24.10 18.70
N TRP A 66 -23.13 -25.37 18.68
CA TRP A 66 -23.60 -26.34 19.66
C TRP A 66 -22.94 -26.06 21.01
N SER A 67 -23.76 -25.86 22.03
CA SER A 67 -23.32 -25.72 23.42
C SER A 67 -24.04 -26.77 24.28
N PRO A 68 -23.32 -27.50 25.15
CA PRO A 68 -23.95 -28.31 26.16
C PRO A 68 -24.68 -27.41 27.17
N ASP A 69 -25.81 -27.89 27.67
CA ASP A 69 -26.75 -27.13 28.50
C ASP A 69 -26.09 -26.49 29.73
N GLY A 70 -26.59 -25.30 30.11
CA GLY A 70 -25.86 -24.21 30.78
C GLY A 70 -25.03 -24.52 32.05
N ALA A 71 -25.28 -25.63 32.75
CA ALA A 71 -24.47 -26.04 33.91
C ALA A 71 -23.15 -26.75 33.51
N LEU A 72 -23.09 -27.39 32.35
CA LEU A 72 -21.90 -28.09 31.82
C LEU A 72 -20.99 -27.13 31.03
N GLY A 73 -21.57 -26.16 30.33
CA GLY A 73 -20.81 -25.12 29.61
C GLY A 73 -19.92 -24.30 30.56
N ALA A 74 -20.42 -23.95 31.74
CA ALA A 74 -19.67 -23.19 32.74
C ALA A 74 -18.47 -23.96 33.32
N ARG A 75 -18.57 -25.29 33.45
CA ARG A 75 -17.48 -26.14 33.96
C ARG A 75 -16.38 -26.38 32.91
N LEU A 76 -16.75 -26.39 31.62
CA LEU A 76 -15.83 -26.63 30.50
C LEU A 76 -15.12 -25.38 29.97
N LEU A 77 -15.55 -24.17 30.36
CA LEU A 77 -14.89 -22.91 29.99
C LEU A 77 -13.61 -22.66 30.81
N ARG A 78 -13.52 -23.18 32.04
CA ARG A 78 -12.37 -22.93 32.93
C ARG A 78 -11.08 -23.65 32.54
N GLU A 79 -11.14 -24.72 31.74
CA GLU A 79 -9.97 -25.54 31.41
C GLU A 79 -9.58 -25.45 29.92
N GLY A 80 -10.28 -24.66 29.11
CA GLY A 80 -10.07 -24.55 27.66
C GLY A 80 -9.15 -23.41 27.20
N GLU A 81 -8.72 -22.53 28.11
CA GLU A 81 -7.93 -21.33 27.77
C GLU A 81 -6.42 -21.55 27.74
N GLN A 82 -5.92 -22.73 28.11
CA GLN A 82 -4.50 -23.06 27.94
C GLN A 82 -4.30 -23.84 26.63
N SER A 83 -4.44 -23.15 25.49
CA SER A 83 -3.93 -23.61 24.21
C SER A 83 -2.58 -22.91 23.96
N PRO A 84 -1.45 -23.62 23.84
CA PRO A 84 -0.10 -23.05 23.72
C PRO A 84 0.06 -22.03 22.59
N THR A 85 -0.79 -22.09 21.57
CA THR A 85 -0.72 -21.26 20.36
C THR A 85 -1.20 -19.81 20.56
N GLN A 86 -2.11 -19.55 21.52
CA GLN A 86 -2.57 -18.18 21.78
C GLN A 86 -1.63 -17.39 22.68
N ALA A 87 -0.93 -18.06 23.61
CA ALA A 87 0.11 -17.43 24.41
C ALA A 87 1.29 -16.97 23.52
N ILE A 88 1.76 -17.81 22.60
CA ILE A 88 2.88 -17.48 21.70
C ILE A 88 2.56 -16.29 20.78
N LEU A 89 1.32 -16.20 20.26
CA LEU A 89 0.91 -15.08 19.39
C LEU A 89 0.68 -13.78 20.17
N SER A 90 0.19 -13.84 21.41
CA SER A 90 0.00 -12.65 22.23
C SER A 90 1.31 -12.14 22.83
N GLU A 91 2.26 -13.02 23.15
CA GLU A 91 3.57 -12.66 23.68
C GLU A 91 4.48 -12.10 22.57
N SER A 92 4.41 -12.65 21.34
CA SER A 92 5.15 -12.10 20.19
C SER A 92 4.68 -10.70 19.77
N ILE A 93 3.37 -10.41 19.82
CA ILE A 93 2.82 -9.08 19.48
C ILE A 93 3.26 -8.03 20.52
N VAL A 94 3.28 -8.40 21.80
CA VAL A 94 3.69 -7.49 22.88
C VAL A 94 5.21 -7.24 22.86
N ASP A 95 6.00 -8.24 22.47
CA ASP A 95 7.44 -8.06 22.26
C ASP A 95 7.74 -7.17 21.04
N ASP A 96 7.02 -7.34 19.92
CA ASP A 96 7.15 -6.48 18.73
C ASP A 96 6.79 -5.01 19.02
N GLU A 97 5.75 -4.73 19.81
CA GLU A 97 5.36 -3.35 20.18
C GLU A 97 6.39 -2.69 21.11
N ARG A 98 6.99 -3.45 22.03
CA ARG A 98 8.05 -2.96 22.92
C ARG A 98 9.33 -2.69 22.16
N GLU A 99 9.72 -3.59 21.26
CA GLU A 99 10.86 -3.38 20.37
C GLU A 99 10.63 -2.15 19.50
N SER A 100 9.43 -1.99 18.91
CA SER A 100 9.07 -0.81 18.13
C SER A 100 9.27 0.49 18.91
N ALA A 101 8.80 0.55 20.17
CA ALA A 101 8.94 1.74 21.01
C ALA A 101 10.41 2.05 21.33
N LEU A 102 11.24 1.03 21.57
CA LEU A 102 12.66 1.19 21.81
C LEU A 102 13.39 1.75 20.57
N TRP A 103 13.09 1.19 19.40
CA TRP A 103 13.69 1.65 18.14
C TRP A 103 13.25 3.06 17.78
N VAL A 104 11.97 3.41 17.97
CA VAL A 104 11.47 4.78 17.74
C VAL A 104 12.12 5.76 18.71
N GLY A 105 12.24 5.43 20.00
CA GLY A 105 12.91 6.28 20.98
C GLY A 105 14.42 6.44 20.70
N ALA A 106 15.09 5.38 20.26
CA ALA A 106 16.49 5.43 19.84
C ALA A 106 16.68 6.30 18.58
N MET A 107 15.78 6.17 17.59
CA MET A 107 15.75 6.98 16.38
C MET A 107 15.56 8.47 16.72
N GLN A 108 14.56 8.80 17.55
CA GLN A 108 14.31 10.18 18.00
C GLN A 108 15.53 10.76 18.74
N SER A 109 16.19 9.96 19.59
CA SER A 109 17.38 10.41 20.31
C SER A 109 18.55 10.68 19.37
N ALA A 110 18.80 9.80 18.41
CA ALA A 110 19.83 9.98 17.40
C ALA A 110 19.59 11.23 16.52
N ILE A 111 18.33 11.51 16.18
CA ILE A 111 17.94 12.70 15.43
C ILE A 111 18.21 13.97 16.27
N VAL A 112 17.82 14.00 17.55
CA VAL A 112 18.05 15.16 18.42
C VAL A 112 19.54 15.41 18.64
N ASP A 113 20.33 14.37 18.89
CA ASP A 113 21.77 14.50 19.10
C ASP A 113 22.47 15.02 17.85
N SER A 114 22.05 14.53 16.68
CA SER A 114 22.59 14.99 15.40
C SER A 114 22.16 16.42 15.07
N LEU A 115 20.88 16.78 15.27
CA LEU A 115 20.37 18.14 15.07
C LEU A 115 20.98 19.15 16.04
N ALA A 116 21.36 18.74 17.25
CA ALA A 116 22.05 19.61 18.20
C ALA A 116 23.49 19.95 17.76
N SER A 117 24.09 19.14 16.89
CA SER A 117 25.43 19.37 16.36
C SER A 117 25.47 20.18 15.06
N VAL A 118 24.31 20.35 14.39
CA VAL A 118 24.19 20.97 13.07
C VAL A 118 23.33 22.23 13.14
N GLU A 119 23.97 23.38 13.01
CA GLU A 119 23.27 24.68 12.86
C GLU A 119 23.17 25.03 11.36
N ASP A 120 21.95 24.99 10.81
CA ASP A 120 21.66 25.45 9.45
C ASP A 120 20.38 26.29 9.45
N GLU A 121 20.55 27.58 9.15
CA GLU A 121 19.45 28.55 9.07
C GLU A 121 18.55 28.30 7.86
N GLU A 122 19.07 27.77 6.74
CA GLU A 122 18.26 27.53 5.54
C GLU A 122 17.29 26.37 5.71
N LEU A 123 17.65 25.39 6.54
CA LEU A 123 16.84 24.18 6.82
C LEU A 123 16.12 24.25 8.16
N ASN A 124 16.21 25.38 8.87
CA ASN A 124 15.57 25.59 10.17
C ASN A 124 15.88 24.45 11.18
N THR A 125 17.12 23.97 11.22
CA THR A 125 17.49 22.79 12.04
C THR A 125 17.22 23.00 13.53
N ALA A 126 17.31 24.23 14.02
CA ALA A 126 16.94 24.60 15.39
C ALA A 126 15.45 24.38 15.70
N ARG A 127 14.55 24.76 14.78
CA ARG A 127 13.10 24.59 14.93
C ARG A 127 12.70 23.11 14.79
N LEU A 128 13.39 22.37 13.92
CA LEU A 128 13.25 20.91 13.82
C LEU A 128 13.72 20.20 15.11
N CYS A 129 14.85 20.62 15.68
CA CYS A 129 15.37 20.06 16.93
C CYS A 129 14.36 20.26 18.07
N GLN A 130 13.75 21.44 18.17
CA GLN A 130 12.71 21.70 19.16
C GLN A 130 11.46 20.84 18.93
N LEU A 131 11.02 20.69 17.68
CA LEU A 131 9.87 19.86 17.32
C LEU A 131 10.04 18.40 17.76
N VAL A 132 11.20 17.80 17.49
CA VAL A 132 11.49 16.40 17.87
C VAL A 132 11.62 16.25 19.39
N ARG A 133 12.18 17.25 20.08
CA ARG A 133 12.23 17.26 21.56
C ARG A 133 10.84 17.31 22.16
N ASP A 134 9.99 18.20 21.68
CA ASP A 134 8.61 18.35 22.15
C ASP A 134 7.79 17.07 21.87
N TRP A 135 8.03 16.39 20.75
CA TRP A 135 7.43 15.10 20.44
C TRP A 135 7.90 14.00 21.39
N ARG A 136 9.21 13.91 21.66
CA ARG A 136 9.81 12.93 22.56
C ARG A 136 9.33 13.11 24.01
N GLU A 137 9.16 14.35 24.45
CA GLU A 137 8.68 14.69 25.79
C GLU A 137 7.16 14.50 25.93
N GLY A 138 6.46 14.14 24.85
CA GLY A 138 5.01 13.96 24.84
C GLY A 138 4.24 15.28 24.98
N LEU A 139 4.91 16.42 24.72
CA LEU A 139 4.28 17.74 24.73
C LEU A 139 3.44 17.97 23.46
N LEU A 140 3.77 17.27 22.38
CA LEU A 140 3.04 17.31 21.11
C LEU A 140 2.58 15.91 20.68
N ASP A 141 1.30 15.82 20.32
CA ASP A 141 0.74 14.66 19.63
C ASP A 141 1.27 14.57 18.19
N LEU A 142 1.29 13.35 17.63
CA LEU A 142 1.77 13.09 16.26
C LEU A 142 1.13 14.01 15.21
N ARG A 143 -0.17 14.30 15.34
CA ARG A 143 -0.89 15.20 14.42
C ARG A 143 -0.40 16.64 14.49
N SER A 144 -0.04 17.11 15.67
CA SER A 144 0.51 18.44 15.89
C SER A 144 1.92 18.53 15.33
N VAL A 145 2.72 17.47 15.51
CA VAL A 145 4.07 17.36 14.92
C VAL A 145 4.00 17.44 13.40
N GLN A 146 3.10 16.68 12.78
CA GLN A 146 2.88 16.72 11.32
C GLN A 146 2.51 18.11 10.83
N LEU A 147 1.58 18.80 11.51
CA LEU A 147 1.15 20.14 11.11
C LEU A 147 2.29 21.17 11.21
N VAL A 148 3.10 21.12 12.26
CA VAL A 148 4.26 22.02 12.42
C VAL A 148 5.35 21.69 11.40
N PHE A 149 5.59 20.40 11.13
CA PHE A 149 6.52 19.96 10.11
C PHE A 149 6.07 20.39 8.71
N GLU A 150 4.79 20.26 8.36
CA GLU A 150 4.23 20.74 7.09
C GLU A 150 4.44 22.26 6.94
N GLN A 151 4.23 23.04 7.99
CA GLN A 151 4.50 24.48 7.97
C GLN A 151 5.99 24.77 7.72
N LEU A 152 6.88 24.06 8.41
CA LEU A 152 8.33 24.16 8.21
C LEU A 152 8.71 23.81 6.77
N THR A 153 8.18 22.72 6.22
CA THR A 153 8.45 22.31 4.84
C THR A 153 7.98 23.36 3.83
N ALA A 154 6.85 24.01 4.08
CA ALA A 154 6.34 25.08 3.22
C ALA A 154 7.18 26.37 3.30
N GLU A 155 7.79 26.64 4.46
CA GLU A 155 8.74 27.75 4.64
C GLU A 155 10.09 27.46 3.95
N THR A 156 10.62 26.24 4.11
CA THR A 156 11.91 25.83 3.53
C THR A 156 11.83 25.58 2.02
N PHE A 157 10.73 25.00 1.52
CA PHE A 157 10.49 24.66 0.12
C PHE A 157 9.16 25.27 -0.37
N PRO A 158 9.10 26.59 -0.60
CA PRO A 158 7.86 27.26 -0.94
C PRO A 158 7.31 26.84 -2.30
N HIS A 159 5.98 26.82 -2.45
CA HIS A 159 5.34 26.57 -3.75
C HIS A 159 5.55 27.76 -4.71
N VAL A 160 6.57 27.68 -5.56
CA VAL A 160 6.92 28.75 -6.52
C VAL A 160 6.35 28.51 -7.92
N TRP A 161 5.73 27.35 -8.14
CA TRP A 161 5.16 27.00 -9.44
C TRP A 161 3.93 27.85 -9.74
N ARG A 162 4.10 28.72 -10.73
CA ARG A 162 2.99 29.44 -11.35
C ARG A 162 2.79 28.80 -12.72
N PRO A 163 1.72 28.01 -12.92
CA PRO A 163 1.41 27.54 -14.26
C PRO A 163 1.30 28.77 -15.14
N SER A 164 2.02 28.77 -16.25
CA SER A 164 1.71 29.72 -17.31
C SER A 164 0.23 29.52 -17.59
N THR A 165 -0.59 30.55 -17.34
CA THR A 165 -2.00 30.47 -17.68
C THR A 165 -2.02 30.19 -19.16
N PHE A 166 -2.32 28.94 -19.54
CA PHE A 166 -2.52 28.59 -20.92
C PHE A 166 -3.65 29.51 -21.34
N LYS A 167 -3.30 30.52 -22.13
CA LYS A 167 -4.28 31.40 -22.72
C LYS A 167 -5.07 30.50 -23.65
N TYR A 168 -6.14 29.90 -23.12
CA TYR A 168 -7.21 29.37 -23.94
C TYR A 168 -7.46 30.50 -24.92
N ARG A 169 -7.10 30.28 -26.19
CA ARG A 169 -7.49 31.20 -27.25
C ARG A 169 -9.00 31.15 -27.21
N ALA A 170 -9.62 32.10 -26.49
CA ALA A 170 -11.05 32.26 -26.40
C ALA A 170 -11.58 32.13 -27.82
N GLY A 171 -12.42 31.11 -28.05
CA GLY A 171 -12.93 30.62 -29.33
C GLY A 171 -12.10 31.02 -30.54
N ALA A 172 -11.25 30.12 -31.05
CA ALA A 172 -10.37 30.33 -32.22
C ALA A 172 -10.89 31.43 -33.16
N ALA A 173 -10.40 32.66 -32.96
CA ALA A 173 -10.87 33.82 -33.70
C ALA A 173 -10.84 33.47 -35.19
N VAL A 174 -11.94 33.76 -35.90
CA VAL A 174 -12.08 33.42 -37.33
C VAL A 174 -10.85 33.95 -38.06
N LYS A 175 -9.99 33.02 -38.51
CA LYS A 175 -8.73 33.39 -39.14
C LYS A 175 -9.04 34.07 -40.47
N THR A 176 -8.45 35.23 -40.71
CA THR A 176 -8.51 35.88 -42.03
C THR A 176 -7.86 34.99 -43.09
N LYS A 177 -8.24 35.15 -44.37
CA LYS A 177 -7.63 34.42 -45.50
C LYS A 177 -6.09 34.51 -45.51
N ARG A 178 -5.54 35.68 -45.12
CA ARG A 178 -4.09 35.89 -45.03
C ARG A 178 -3.45 35.07 -43.90
N GLN A 179 -4.09 34.99 -42.74
CA GLN A 179 -3.60 34.19 -41.60
C GLN A 179 -3.67 32.68 -41.90
N ILE A 180 -4.72 32.23 -42.59
CA ILE A 180 -4.84 30.83 -43.06
C ILE A 180 -3.68 30.48 -44.00
N ARG A 181 -3.42 31.30 -45.03
CA ARG A 181 -2.31 31.09 -45.96
C ARG A 181 -0.94 31.06 -45.25
N ARG A 182 -0.72 31.97 -44.29
CA ARG A 182 0.53 31.98 -43.49
C ARG A 182 0.68 30.70 -42.66
N ALA A 183 -0.38 30.22 -42.04
CA ALA A 183 -0.35 28.99 -41.26
C ALA A 183 -0.13 27.75 -42.14
N GLN A 184 -0.81 27.66 -43.29
CA GLN A 184 -0.60 26.61 -44.30
C GLN A 184 0.85 26.60 -44.78
N PHE A 185 1.39 27.76 -45.17
CA PHE A 185 2.77 27.87 -45.63
C PHE A 185 3.77 27.48 -44.53
N ALA A 186 3.57 27.94 -43.30
CA ALA A 186 4.43 27.58 -42.18
C ALA A 186 4.42 26.06 -41.90
N GLN A 187 3.25 25.42 -41.98
CA GLN A 187 3.10 23.97 -41.80
C GLN A 187 3.87 23.19 -42.88
N VAL A 188 3.70 23.57 -44.15
CA VAL A 188 4.42 22.97 -45.29
C VAL A 188 5.92 23.21 -45.19
N GLN A 189 6.36 24.42 -44.82
CA GLN A 189 7.78 24.72 -44.60
C GLN A 189 8.38 23.87 -43.47
N LYS A 190 7.66 23.70 -42.36
CA LYS A 190 8.09 22.84 -41.25
C LYS A 190 8.19 21.38 -41.68
N LEU A 191 7.20 20.87 -42.42
CA LEU A 191 7.24 19.51 -42.99
C LEU A 191 8.40 19.37 -43.97
N TYR A 192 8.63 20.33 -44.85
CA TYR A 192 9.75 20.29 -45.79
C TYR A 192 11.10 20.26 -45.09
N ALA A 193 11.28 21.04 -44.02
CA ALA A 193 12.51 21.06 -43.24
C ALA A 193 12.77 19.75 -42.47
N THR A 194 11.72 19.05 -42.03
CA THR A 194 11.83 17.86 -41.18
C THR A 194 11.69 16.54 -41.93
N ARG A 195 10.75 16.46 -42.88
CA ARG A 195 10.34 15.25 -43.61
C ARG A 195 9.92 15.60 -45.05
N ARG A 196 10.90 15.67 -45.95
CA ARG A 196 10.67 16.11 -47.35
C ARG A 196 9.70 15.21 -48.13
N LYS A 197 9.75 13.89 -47.93
CA LYS A 197 8.88 12.95 -48.63
C LYS A 197 7.41 13.13 -48.22
N ASP A 198 7.13 13.12 -46.91
CA ASP A 198 5.80 13.38 -46.37
C ASP A 198 5.26 14.75 -46.79
N CYS A 199 6.13 15.76 -46.91
CA CYS A 199 5.78 17.08 -47.43
C CYS A 199 5.33 17.02 -48.90
N ALA A 200 6.04 16.27 -49.75
CA ALA A 200 5.65 16.08 -51.13
C ALA A 200 4.29 15.36 -51.21
N ASP A 201 4.11 14.29 -50.43
CA ASP A 201 2.86 13.53 -50.39
C ASP A 201 1.68 14.41 -49.92
N THR A 202 1.85 15.20 -48.86
CA THR A 202 0.79 16.13 -48.36
C THR A 202 0.48 17.29 -49.30
N VAL A 203 1.45 17.73 -50.11
CA VAL A 203 1.22 18.75 -51.14
C VAL A 203 0.48 18.15 -52.33
N LEU A 204 0.88 16.97 -52.77
CA LEU A 204 0.29 16.25 -53.90
C LEU A 204 -1.13 15.74 -53.60
N SER A 205 -1.39 15.27 -52.38
CA SER A 205 -2.73 14.87 -51.93
C SER A 205 -3.69 16.05 -51.72
N GLY A 206 -3.15 17.27 -51.58
CA GLY A 206 -3.92 18.48 -51.30
C GLY A 206 -4.24 18.71 -49.81
N ASP A 207 -3.81 17.79 -48.94
CA ASP A 207 -4.07 17.83 -47.49
C ASP A 207 -3.45 19.05 -46.80
N TRP A 208 -2.43 19.65 -47.40
CA TRP A 208 -1.80 20.89 -46.91
C TRP A 208 -2.79 22.04 -46.69
N ARG A 209 -3.93 22.05 -47.40
CA ARG A 209 -4.99 23.05 -47.24
C ARG A 209 -5.64 22.97 -45.86
N ALA A 210 -5.85 21.77 -45.34
CA ALA A 210 -6.46 21.52 -44.02
C ALA A 210 -5.42 21.35 -42.90
N ALA A 211 -4.15 21.13 -43.23
CA ALA A 211 -3.08 20.86 -42.26
C ALA A 211 -2.84 21.96 -41.20
N HIS A 212 -3.34 23.18 -41.43
CA HIS A 212 -3.27 24.31 -40.50
C HIS A 212 -4.39 24.29 -39.42
N GLU A 213 -5.38 23.42 -39.60
CA GLU A 213 -6.40 23.11 -38.61
C GLU A 213 -5.78 22.14 -37.62
N SER A 214 -5.77 22.51 -36.34
CA SER A 214 -5.33 21.60 -35.29
C SER A 214 -6.26 20.39 -35.30
N SER A 215 -5.76 19.22 -35.68
CA SER A 215 -6.47 17.95 -35.57
C SER A 215 -6.56 17.55 -34.10
N LEU A 216 -7.29 18.34 -33.32
CA LEU A 216 -7.77 17.96 -31.99
C LEU A 216 -8.98 17.04 -32.09
N ARG A 217 -9.18 16.36 -33.24
CA ARG A 217 -10.11 15.24 -33.30
C ARG A 217 -9.50 14.13 -32.47
N ARG A 218 -9.83 14.14 -31.17
CA ARG A 218 -9.68 13.00 -30.29
C ARG A 218 -10.24 11.80 -31.06
N PRO A 219 -9.49 10.71 -31.22
CA PRO A 219 -10.03 9.49 -31.80
C PRO A 219 -11.32 9.15 -31.06
N THR A 220 -12.41 8.93 -31.78
CA THR A 220 -13.74 8.71 -31.17
C THR A 220 -13.73 7.51 -30.21
N SER A 221 -12.84 6.54 -30.46
CA SER A 221 -12.64 5.33 -29.67
C SER A 221 -11.63 5.48 -28.51
N LEU A 222 -11.08 6.67 -28.25
CA LEU A 222 -10.08 6.83 -27.18
C LEU A 222 -10.67 6.53 -25.79
N GLY A 223 -11.94 6.88 -25.57
CA GLY A 223 -12.65 6.58 -24.33
C GLY A 223 -12.87 5.07 -24.15
N GLU A 224 -13.35 4.40 -25.20
CA GLU A 224 -13.56 2.94 -25.22
C GLU A 224 -12.25 2.19 -24.98
N PHE A 225 -11.16 2.62 -25.63
CA PHE A 225 -9.83 2.05 -25.44
C PHE A 225 -9.38 2.13 -23.96
N TRP A 226 -9.46 3.31 -23.35
CA TRP A 226 -9.03 3.47 -21.96
C TRP A 226 -9.99 2.80 -20.97
N SER A 227 -11.31 2.79 -21.23
CA SER A 227 -12.28 2.01 -20.44
C SER A 227 -11.88 0.55 -20.43
N GLN A 228 -11.60 -0.04 -21.60
CA GLN A 228 -11.17 -1.43 -21.70
C GLN A 228 -9.87 -1.72 -20.92
N VAL A 229 -8.94 -0.77 -20.88
CA VAL A 229 -7.68 -0.92 -20.13
C VAL A 229 -7.91 -0.85 -18.62
N PHE A 230 -8.75 0.07 -18.15
CA PHE A 230 -8.97 0.30 -16.71
C PHE A 230 -10.06 -0.60 -16.09
N ASP A 231 -11.00 -1.10 -16.89
CA ASP A 231 -12.05 -2.03 -16.45
C ASP A 231 -11.54 -3.48 -16.35
N GLN A 232 -10.32 -3.77 -16.81
CA GLN A 232 -9.71 -5.08 -16.64
C GLN A 232 -9.41 -5.32 -15.15
N PRO A 233 -9.92 -6.40 -14.55
CA PRO A 233 -9.58 -6.75 -13.17
C PRO A 233 -8.08 -7.02 -13.08
N SER A 234 -7.47 -6.58 -11.98
CA SER A 234 -6.06 -6.88 -11.71
C SER A 234 -5.87 -8.40 -11.64
N MET A 235 -4.84 -8.89 -12.35
CA MET A 235 -4.45 -10.29 -12.24
C MET A 235 -3.90 -10.54 -10.83
N PRO A 236 -4.37 -11.58 -10.12
CA PRO A 236 -3.82 -11.93 -8.82
C PRO A 236 -2.34 -12.29 -8.99
N ASP A 237 -1.48 -11.66 -8.17
CA ASP A 237 -0.05 -11.90 -8.20
C ASP A 237 0.22 -13.36 -7.76
N PRO A 238 0.79 -14.22 -8.63
CA PRO A 238 1.05 -15.63 -8.29
C PRO A 238 2.30 -15.82 -7.43
N ARG A 239 3.06 -14.74 -7.14
CA ARG A 239 4.28 -14.83 -6.34
C ARG A 239 3.94 -15.20 -4.89
N PRO A 240 4.70 -16.12 -4.26
CA PRO A 240 4.50 -16.44 -2.86
C PRO A 240 4.76 -15.20 -1.99
N VAL A 241 3.84 -14.89 -1.08
CA VAL A 241 4.04 -13.84 -0.08
C VAL A 241 4.85 -14.44 1.06
N GLU A 242 6.16 -14.21 1.03
CA GLU A 242 7.04 -14.56 2.15
C GLU A 242 6.94 -13.46 3.22
N ALA A 243 6.22 -13.74 4.31
CA ALA A 243 6.27 -12.92 5.50
C ALA A 243 7.62 -13.15 6.20
N GLY A 244 8.63 -12.37 5.81
CA GLY A 244 9.91 -12.32 6.49
C GLY A 244 9.80 -11.69 7.88
N PRO A 245 10.80 -11.88 8.76
CA PRO A 245 10.84 -11.19 10.05
C PRO A 245 10.84 -9.66 9.85
N PRO A 246 10.32 -8.88 10.81
CA PRO A 246 10.31 -7.43 10.72
C PRO A 246 11.74 -6.92 10.53
N LYS A 247 11.95 -6.17 9.44
CA LYS A 247 13.25 -5.57 9.14
C LYS A 247 13.35 -4.21 9.83
N TRP A 248 13.71 -4.22 11.11
CA TRP A 248 13.87 -3.01 11.93
C TRP A 248 14.97 -2.05 11.44
N SER A 249 15.86 -2.50 10.56
CA SER A 249 16.88 -1.63 9.95
C SER A 249 16.31 -0.45 9.15
N VAL A 250 15.01 -0.46 8.82
CA VAL A 250 14.33 0.66 8.17
C VAL A 250 14.17 1.86 9.11
N LEU A 251 14.23 1.66 10.43
CA LEU A 251 14.14 2.72 11.44
C LEU A 251 15.50 3.36 11.76
N VAL A 252 16.57 2.93 11.09
CA VAL A 252 17.88 3.57 11.25
C VAL A 252 17.82 4.95 10.58
N PRO A 253 18.26 6.03 11.26
CA PRO A 253 18.32 7.35 10.66
C PRO A 253 19.16 7.35 9.38
N ILE A 254 18.64 8.02 8.34
CA ILE A 254 19.33 8.24 7.08
C ILE A 254 20.59 9.05 7.34
N ALA A 255 21.73 8.57 6.85
CA ALA A 255 23.01 9.25 7.00
C ALA A 255 23.25 10.26 5.87
N ALA A 256 24.04 11.31 6.14
CA ALA A 256 24.35 12.36 5.17
C ALA A 256 24.98 11.82 3.88
N HIS A 257 25.85 10.80 3.99
CA HIS A 257 26.47 10.19 2.82
C HIS A 257 25.45 9.47 1.92
N GLU A 258 24.43 8.82 2.49
CA GLU A 258 23.37 8.16 1.74
C GLU A 258 22.56 9.16 0.91
N VAL A 259 22.25 10.32 1.51
CA VAL A 259 21.60 11.44 0.81
C VAL A 259 22.46 11.93 -0.34
N THR A 260 23.76 12.14 -0.12
CA THR A 260 24.65 12.62 -1.18
C THR A 260 24.77 11.65 -2.35
N GLU A 261 24.90 10.35 -2.08
CA GLU A 261 25.05 9.34 -3.13
C GLU A 261 23.73 9.17 -3.89
N ALA A 262 22.59 9.18 -3.20
CA ALA A 262 21.28 9.17 -3.84
C ALA A 262 21.11 10.37 -4.78
N LEU A 263 21.41 11.59 -4.30
CA LEU A 263 21.28 12.81 -5.11
C LEU A 263 22.21 12.81 -6.34
N LYS A 264 23.44 12.27 -6.22
CA LYS A 264 24.36 12.11 -7.36
C LYS A 264 23.84 11.12 -8.39
N GLN A 265 23.27 9.99 -7.95
CA GLN A 265 22.73 8.95 -8.83
C GLN A 265 21.51 9.43 -9.62
N MET A 266 20.72 10.35 -9.04
CA MET A 266 19.53 10.92 -9.70
C MET A 266 19.86 11.81 -10.90
N GLY A 267 21.09 12.31 -11.03
CA GLY A 267 21.52 13.12 -12.17
C GLY A 267 20.73 14.43 -12.31
N GLN A 268 20.46 14.86 -13.56
CA GLN A 268 19.64 16.05 -13.81
C GLN A 268 18.15 15.71 -13.73
N THR A 269 17.48 16.21 -12.69
CA THR A 269 16.03 16.08 -12.53
C THR A 269 15.29 17.32 -12.99
N ALA A 270 14.04 17.14 -13.42
CA ALA A 270 13.14 18.25 -13.66
C ALA A 270 12.78 18.90 -12.30
N PRO A 271 12.80 20.23 -12.19
CA PRO A 271 12.42 20.92 -10.97
C PRO A 271 10.95 20.65 -10.61
N GLY A 272 10.69 20.45 -9.32
CA GLY A 272 9.36 20.26 -8.76
C GLY A 272 8.53 21.56 -8.72
N LEU A 273 7.44 21.54 -7.95
CA LEU A 273 6.58 22.71 -7.75
C LEU A 273 7.28 23.84 -6.96
N ASP A 274 8.26 23.46 -6.15
CA ASP A 274 9.19 24.29 -5.41
C ASP A 274 10.33 24.86 -6.28
N ARG A 275 10.44 24.37 -7.52
CA ARG A 275 11.53 24.66 -8.47
C ARG A 275 12.92 24.24 -8.01
N VAL A 276 13.02 23.40 -6.98
CA VAL A 276 14.31 22.90 -6.47
C VAL A 276 14.77 21.73 -7.32
N THR A 277 16.04 21.73 -7.70
CA THR A 277 16.67 20.61 -8.43
C THR A 277 17.61 19.82 -7.53
N THR A 278 18.00 18.62 -7.97
CA THR A 278 19.04 17.82 -7.30
C THR A 278 20.35 18.59 -7.14
N ALA A 279 20.70 19.45 -8.10
CA ALA A 279 21.89 20.30 -8.04
C ALA A 279 21.78 21.37 -6.93
N ASP A 280 20.58 21.89 -6.66
CA ASP A 280 20.37 22.85 -5.58
C ASP A 280 20.41 22.15 -4.21
N LEU A 281 19.87 20.94 -4.10
CA LEU A 281 19.97 20.11 -2.89
C LEU A 281 21.43 19.71 -2.59
N LEU A 282 22.23 19.40 -3.61
CA LEU A 282 23.66 19.09 -3.46
C LEU A 282 24.49 20.28 -2.97
N ARG A 283 23.99 21.52 -3.10
CA ARG A 283 24.65 22.72 -2.58
C ARG A 283 24.33 23.02 -1.12
N LYS A 284 23.23 22.48 -0.61
CA LYS A 284 22.81 22.65 0.80
C LYS A 284 23.66 21.79 1.74
N ASN A 285 23.56 22.05 3.05
CA ASN A 285 24.18 21.20 4.05
C ASN A 285 23.58 19.79 4.00
N GLN A 286 24.43 18.80 3.72
CA GLN A 286 24.00 17.41 3.56
C GLN A 286 23.64 16.77 4.90
N GLU A 287 24.27 17.20 5.99
CA GLU A 287 23.92 16.75 7.33
C GLU A 287 22.57 17.32 7.75
N GLY A 288 22.34 18.62 7.51
CA GLY A 288 21.04 19.25 7.74
C GLY A 288 19.92 18.62 6.92
N LEU A 289 20.17 18.32 5.64
CA LEU A 289 19.19 17.66 4.76
C LEU A 289 18.87 16.25 5.23
N ALA A 290 19.86 15.46 5.64
CA ALA A 290 19.62 14.13 6.18
C ALA A 290 18.75 14.18 7.44
N GLN A 291 19.01 15.13 8.34
CA GLN A 291 18.17 15.30 9.53
C GLN A 291 16.74 15.75 9.17
N PHE A 292 16.59 16.67 8.23
CA PHE A 292 15.28 17.09 7.72
C PHE A 292 14.45 15.92 7.17
N LEU A 293 15.09 14.92 6.57
CA LEU A 293 14.42 13.74 6.02
C LEU A 293 14.09 12.67 7.08
N ASN A 294 14.74 12.74 8.24
CA ASN A 294 14.54 11.80 9.36
C ASN A 294 13.43 12.25 10.33
N THR A 295 13.05 13.53 10.33
CA THR A 295 11.98 14.11 11.18
C THR A 295 10.59 13.88 10.61
#